data_AF-A0A218P9Y7-F1
#
_entry.id   AF-A0A218P9Y7-F1
#
_cell.length_a   1.000
_cell.length_b   1.000
_cell.length_c   1.000
_cell.angle_alpha   90.00
_cell.angle_beta   90.00
_cell.angle_gamma   90.00
#
_symmetry.space_group_name_H-M   'P 1'
#
loop_
_entity.id
_entity.type
_entity.pdbx_description
1 polymer ?
#
loop_
_entity_poly.entity_id
_entity_poly.type
_entity_poly.pdbx_seq_one_letter_code
_entity_poly.pdbx_strand_id
1 'polypeptide(L)'
;MEREILELLSLERTREPLSPGRRVREFQKTIQTLKNGEDVELKGFLLARKPPNAPRDAVYYLLSPLPPSELASLGENDFRTYLVIRATEETLVSGEVKPGNYVLVRGIIDAYPWGNMRVVYASSIEGMDYPDYWKDYQEFALSKSEVVDLFERTVYLRDDMRNALIYSVYGVPYIIGESWGEGFEFTVFKYRDDSGLLALWKAFKYFHSNLPWEVRLGSERVIEVDDPFLGIDFRLGNPNASDMRYYTPLTKRGLVKLPKKVAGDIVSKRAIGLLPRNLDADPLDRMARLSETPFVLVPSEEKPYFEENREFLQLIPNLLVTVFIQREKHKALDREKTRLLEEELLRWLKESRDDYGDPFRALTAPSGPMNVKLRAELGKRVFGSIVRFNGRVTKRAAREVKLINEAIVNDWMVVLKDRPREMMRLLREYRAYVPGTLKAQRALEILHDLASVSPSGEVTKEEFIRELVKDGFQREDALEITEKFIATGYVYEPFPGKIRPIR
;
A
#
# COMPACT_ATOMS: atom_id res chain seq x y z
N MET A 1 24.48 14.57 35.36
CA MET A 1 25.39 13.73 34.56
C MET A 1 24.71 12.49 33.96
N GLU A 2 24.32 11.44 34.71
CA GLU A 2 23.68 10.24 34.08
C GLU A 2 22.34 10.54 33.39
N ARG A 3 21.51 11.41 33.97
CA ARG A 3 20.24 11.86 33.37
C ARG A 3 20.44 12.66 32.09
N GLU A 4 21.44 13.53 32.04
CA GLU A 4 21.78 14.36 30.87
C GLU A 4 22.40 13.51 29.76
N ILE A 5 23.18 12.47 30.09
CA ILE A 5 23.71 11.51 29.11
C ILE A 5 22.59 10.64 28.55
N LEU A 6 21.64 10.20 29.38
CA LEU A 6 20.44 9.48 28.93
C LEU A 6 19.52 10.36 28.07
N GLU A 7 19.37 11.63 28.40
CA GLU A 7 18.64 12.61 27.58
C GLU A 7 19.36 12.88 26.25
N LEU A 8 20.68 13.04 26.25
CA LEU A 8 21.50 13.19 25.04
C LEU A 8 21.46 11.94 24.15
N LEU A 9 21.53 10.74 24.73
CA LEU A 9 21.37 9.47 24.00
C LEU A 9 19.93 9.29 23.49
N SER A 10 18.92 9.80 24.19
CA SER A 10 17.53 9.82 23.71
C SER A 10 17.34 10.80 22.55
N LEU A 11 18.01 11.96 22.58
CA LEU A 11 18.01 12.96 21.52
C LEU A 11 18.80 12.49 20.29
N GLU A 12 19.93 11.80 20.47
CA GLU A 12 20.67 11.14 19.37
C GLU A 12 19.86 10.02 18.71
N ARG A 13 18.97 9.35 19.46
CA ARG A 13 18.07 8.33 18.93
C ARG A 13 16.85 8.92 18.23
N THR A 14 16.51 10.18 18.47
CA THR A 14 15.30 10.78 17.90
C THR A 14 15.63 11.35 16.53
N ARG A 15 15.08 10.74 15.47
CA ARG A 15 15.30 11.19 14.10
C ARG A 15 14.83 12.62 13.91
N GLU A 16 15.62 13.44 13.22
CA GLU A 16 15.22 14.83 12.94
C GLU A 16 13.99 14.86 12.01
N PRO A 17 12.89 15.54 12.41
CA PRO A 17 11.70 15.66 11.59
C PRO A 17 11.91 16.53 10.34
N LEU A 18 11.45 16.06 9.19
CA LEU A 18 11.38 16.86 7.97
C LEU A 18 10.21 17.85 8.06
N SER A 19 10.48 19.04 8.58
CA SER A 19 9.46 20.10 8.77
C SER A 19 9.26 20.98 7.52
N PRO A 20 8.06 21.54 7.31
CA PRO A 20 7.81 22.52 6.25
C PRO A 20 8.77 23.73 6.34
N GLY A 21 8.97 24.28 7.53
CA GLY A 21 9.85 25.43 7.74
C GLY A 21 11.30 25.19 7.32
N ARG A 22 11.82 23.96 7.50
CA ARG A 22 13.16 23.59 7.01
C ARG A 22 13.23 23.60 5.48
N ARG A 23 12.26 22.98 4.82
CA ARG A 23 12.19 22.92 3.34
C ARG A 23 12.09 24.31 2.71
N VAL A 24 11.30 25.19 3.31
CA VAL A 24 11.20 26.61 2.90
C VAL A 24 12.55 27.32 3.03
N ARG A 25 13.26 27.14 4.16
CA ARG A 25 14.58 27.76 4.37
C ARG A 25 15.65 27.21 3.42
N GLU A 26 15.66 25.90 3.17
CA GLU A 26 16.57 25.26 2.22
C GLU A 26 16.33 25.82 0.81
N PHE A 27 15.08 25.89 0.38
CA PHE A 27 14.73 26.45 -0.93
C PHE A 27 15.10 27.93 -1.06
N GLN A 28 14.83 28.74 -0.02
CA GLN A 28 15.25 30.14 0.00
C GLN A 28 16.76 30.27 -0.11
N LYS A 29 17.52 29.47 0.65
CA LYS A 29 18.98 29.47 0.61
C LYS A 29 19.50 29.14 -0.79
N THR A 30 18.95 28.11 -1.43
CA THR A 30 19.28 27.73 -2.81
C THR A 30 19.07 28.89 -3.77
N ILE A 31 17.91 29.54 -3.71
CA ILE A 31 17.59 30.69 -4.58
C ILE A 31 18.53 31.88 -4.34
N GLN A 32 18.87 32.17 -3.08
CA GLN A 32 19.72 33.29 -2.71
C GLN A 32 21.19 33.09 -3.07
N THR A 33 21.67 31.84 -3.16
CA THR A 33 23.06 31.55 -3.55
C THR A 33 23.34 31.71 -5.03
N LEU A 34 22.31 31.71 -5.87
CA LEU A 34 22.44 31.84 -7.32
C LEU A 34 22.79 33.27 -7.71
N LYS A 35 23.52 33.46 -8.82
CA LYS A 35 23.85 34.80 -9.33
C LYS A 35 22.84 35.24 -10.40
N ASN A 36 22.63 36.54 -10.53
CA ASN A 36 21.78 37.06 -11.61
C ASN A 36 22.41 36.74 -12.97
N GLY A 37 21.59 36.33 -13.93
CA GLY A 37 22.02 35.95 -15.28
C GLY A 37 22.52 34.50 -15.39
N GLU A 38 22.42 33.70 -14.33
CA GLU A 38 22.81 32.29 -14.32
C GLU A 38 21.67 31.39 -14.84
N ASP A 39 22.03 30.36 -15.62
CA ASP A 39 21.11 29.29 -16.01
C ASP A 39 20.83 28.37 -14.82
N VAL A 40 19.55 28.10 -14.56
CA VAL A 40 19.12 27.38 -13.37
C VAL A 40 18.07 26.33 -13.70
N GLU A 41 18.06 25.28 -12.88
CA GLU A 41 17.00 24.27 -12.84
C GLU A 41 16.41 24.24 -11.43
N LEU A 42 15.14 24.63 -11.28
CA LEU A 42 14.48 24.73 -9.99
C LEU A 42 13.15 23.98 -10.02
N LYS A 43 12.87 23.24 -8.95
CA LYS A 43 11.64 22.46 -8.80
C LYS A 43 10.72 23.07 -7.74
N GLY A 44 9.42 22.89 -7.91
CA GLY A 44 8.44 23.27 -6.90
C GLY A 44 7.01 23.07 -7.36
N PHE A 45 6.06 23.45 -6.51
CA PHE A 45 4.63 23.40 -6.79
C PHE A 45 4.17 24.69 -7.45
N LEU A 46 3.58 24.55 -8.65
CA LEU A 46 3.12 25.68 -9.44
C LEU A 46 1.88 26.32 -8.82
N LEU A 47 1.97 27.61 -8.54
CA LEU A 47 0.86 28.45 -8.11
C LEU A 47 0.49 29.35 -9.29
N ALA A 48 -0.60 29.02 -9.99
CA ALA A 48 -1.01 29.75 -11.20
C ALA A 48 -1.73 31.07 -10.87
N ARG A 49 -1.10 31.94 -10.09
CA ARG A 49 -1.53 33.31 -9.87
C ARG A 49 -0.41 34.28 -10.17
N LYS A 50 -0.83 35.46 -10.61
CA LYS A 50 0.05 36.58 -10.88
C LYS A 50 0.63 37.09 -9.55
N PRO A 51 1.97 37.20 -9.42
CA PRO A 51 2.59 37.78 -8.23
C PRO A 51 2.34 39.31 -8.13
N PRO A 52 2.47 39.90 -6.93
CA PRO A 52 2.43 41.35 -6.75
C PRO A 52 3.44 42.07 -7.64
N ASN A 53 3.10 43.26 -8.14
CA ASN A 53 3.95 44.08 -9.02
C ASN A 53 4.41 43.44 -10.35
N ALA A 54 3.77 42.36 -10.82
CA ALA A 54 4.19 41.77 -12.09
C ALA A 54 3.89 42.69 -13.28
N PRO A 55 4.88 42.92 -14.17
CA PRO A 55 4.70 43.66 -15.41
C PRO A 55 3.63 43.05 -16.34
N ARG A 56 3.34 43.74 -17.45
CA ARG A 56 2.30 43.35 -18.43
C ARG A 56 2.88 42.80 -19.74
N ASP A 57 4.17 42.48 -19.76
CA ASP A 57 4.93 42.02 -20.92
C ASP A 57 4.92 40.49 -21.09
N ALA A 58 4.51 39.74 -20.05
CA ALA A 58 4.55 38.27 -20.02
C ALA A 58 3.51 37.71 -19.05
N VAL A 59 3.37 36.38 -19.05
CA VAL A 59 2.58 35.68 -18.03
C VAL A 59 3.48 35.34 -16.86
N TYR A 60 3.02 35.64 -15.65
CA TYR A 60 3.78 35.43 -14.43
C TYR A 60 3.06 34.45 -13.51
N TYR A 61 3.82 33.50 -12.99
CA TYR A 61 3.37 32.50 -12.02
C TYR A 61 4.25 32.53 -10.77
N LEU A 62 3.80 31.83 -9.73
CA LEU A 62 4.54 31.63 -8.50
C LEU A 62 4.90 30.15 -8.36
N LEU A 63 6.04 29.86 -7.75
CA LEU A 63 6.51 28.52 -7.44
C LEU A 63 6.76 28.44 -5.93
N SER A 64 6.18 27.43 -5.29
CA SER A 64 6.33 27.14 -3.86
C SER A 64 7.14 25.87 -3.64
N PRO A 65 8.03 25.79 -2.64
CA PRO A 65 8.67 24.53 -2.28
C PRO A 65 7.73 23.54 -1.56
N LEU A 66 6.58 24.02 -1.06
CA LEU A 66 5.66 23.21 -0.27
C LEU A 66 4.47 22.71 -1.08
N PRO A 67 4.01 21.47 -0.83
CA PRO A 67 2.81 20.94 -1.45
C PRO A 67 1.57 21.70 -0.99
N PRO A 68 0.48 21.66 -1.78
CA PRO A 68 -0.75 22.42 -1.50
C PRO A 68 -1.26 22.36 -0.06
N SER A 69 -1.29 21.18 0.55
CA SER A 69 -1.86 20.97 1.88
C SER A 69 -1.01 21.52 3.01
N GLU A 70 0.31 21.44 2.88
CA GLU A 70 1.24 22.03 3.84
C GLU A 70 1.23 23.55 3.72
N LEU A 71 1.21 24.08 2.49
CA LEU A 71 1.09 25.51 2.24
C LEU A 71 -0.19 26.09 2.87
N ALA A 72 -1.30 25.39 2.74
CA ALA A 72 -2.59 25.76 3.35
C ALA A 72 -2.58 25.71 4.89
N SER A 73 -1.71 24.88 5.48
CA SER A 73 -1.63 24.69 6.92
C SER A 73 -0.75 25.72 7.65
N LEU A 74 0.01 26.53 6.91
CA LEU A 74 0.86 27.57 7.47
C LEU A 74 0.02 28.70 8.08
N GLY A 75 0.30 29.07 9.32
CA GLY A 75 -0.30 30.22 10.00
C GLY A 75 0.19 31.56 9.42
N GLU A 76 -0.44 32.67 9.81
CA GLU A 76 -0.12 34.00 9.27
C GLU A 76 1.36 34.40 9.44
N ASN A 77 1.97 34.03 10.56
CA ASN A 77 3.35 34.37 10.90
C ASN A 77 4.38 33.33 10.44
N ASP A 78 3.95 32.23 9.82
CA ASP A 78 4.87 31.20 9.36
C ASP A 78 5.68 31.67 8.15
N PHE A 79 6.94 31.23 8.12
CA PHE A 79 7.89 31.63 7.09
C PHE A 79 7.48 31.06 5.73
N ARG A 80 7.35 31.93 4.73
CA ARG A 80 6.99 31.60 3.35
C ARG A 80 8.06 32.10 2.39
N THR A 81 8.27 31.35 1.32
CA THR A 81 9.18 31.75 0.26
C THR A 81 8.57 31.36 -1.07
N TYR A 82 8.79 32.20 -2.08
CA TYR A 82 8.25 32.02 -3.41
C TYR A 82 9.28 32.42 -4.46
N LEU A 83 9.26 31.72 -5.58
CA LEU A 83 9.99 32.08 -6.78
C LEU A 83 9.00 32.51 -7.87
N VAL A 84 9.28 33.62 -8.53
CA VAL A 84 8.48 34.07 -9.67
C VAL A 84 8.95 33.37 -10.94
N ILE A 85 8.00 32.92 -11.76
CA ILE A 85 8.28 32.38 -13.08
C ILE A 85 7.71 33.36 -14.10
N ARG A 86 8.55 33.82 -15.03
CA ARG A 86 8.12 34.59 -16.20
C ARG A 86 8.09 33.67 -17.41
N ALA A 87 6.91 33.45 -17.97
CA ALA A 87 6.68 32.65 -19.16
C ALA A 87 6.22 33.54 -20.34
N THR A 88 6.81 33.32 -21.51
CA THR A 88 6.49 34.02 -22.77
C THR A 88 6.00 33.00 -23.80
N GLU A 89 5.68 33.46 -25.01
CA GLU A 89 5.30 32.59 -26.14
C GLU A 89 6.42 31.62 -26.55
N GLU A 90 7.66 31.91 -26.20
CA GLU A 90 8.84 31.08 -26.50
C GLU A 90 9.08 29.99 -25.43
N THR A 91 8.41 30.07 -24.28
CA THR A 91 8.59 29.10 -23.19
C THR A 91 7.97 27.75 -23.57
N LEU A 92 8.79 26.69 -23.56
CA LEU A 92 8.32 25.33 -23.84
C LEU A 92 7.59 24.74 -22.63
N VAL A 93 6.36 24.26 -22.82
CA VAL A 93 5.57 23.61 -21.76
C VAL A 93 5.33 22.15 -22.12
N SER A 94 5.73 21.23 -21.24
CA SER A 94 5.56 19.78 -21.42
C SER A 94 4.95 19.11 -20.18
N GLY A 95 4.21 18.02 -20.39
CA GLY A 95 3.56 17.28 -19.29
C GLY A 95 2.32 17.98 -18.72
N GLU A 96 1.90 17.55 -17.52
CA GLU A 96 0.75 18.14 -16.83
C GLU A 96 1.17 19.34 -15.97
N VAL A 97 0.90 20.54 -16.47
CA VAL A 97 1.25 21.81 -15.82
C VAL A 97 -0.04 22.55 -15.44
N LYS A 98 -0.57 22.26 -14.25
CA LYS A 98 -1.76 22.91 -13.69
C LYS A 98 -1.47 23.44 -12.27
N PRO A 99 -2.30 24.35 -11.73
CA PRO A 99 -2.10 24.85 -10.39
C PRO A 99 -2.11 23.71 -9.36
N GLY A 100 -1.06 23.64 -8.55
CA GLY A 100 -0.83 22.61 -7.56
C GLY A 100 0.09 21.48 -8.02
N ASN A 101 0.38 21.32 -9.32
CA ASN A 101 1.32 20.30 -9.81
C ASN A 101 2.76 20.62 -9.41
N TYR A 102 3.53 19.56 -9.18
CA TYR A 102 4.98 19.65 -9.03
C TYR A 102 5.61 19.81 -10.42
N VAL A 103 6.50 20.79 -10.60
CA VAL A 103 7.08 21.13 -11.90
C VAL A 103 8.58 21.38 -11.79
N LEU A 104 9.30 21.12 -12.87
CA LEU A 104 10.68 21.53 -13.10
C LEU A 104 10.69 22.75 -14.01
N VAL A 105 11.34 23.83 -13.56
CA VAL A 105 11.50 25.07 -14.32
C VAL A 105 12.97 25.25 -14.67
N ARG A 106 13.24 25.46 -15.96
CA ARG A 106 14.57 25.81 -16.48
C ARG A 106 14.55 27.21 -17.06
N GLY A 107 15.65 27.94 -16.90
CA GLY A 107 15.78 29.29 -17.45
C GLY A 107 16.84 30.11 -16.76
N ILE A 108 16.79 31.43 -16.96
CA ILE A 108 17.78 32.36 -16.41
C ILE A 108 17.19 33.03 -15.17
N ILE A 109 17.92 33.02 -14.04
CA ILE A 109 17.47 33.67 -12.79
C ILE A 109 17.90 35.14 -12.70
N ASP A 110 17.04 35.97 -12.12
CA ASP A 110 17.31 37.38 -11.87
C ASP A 110 16.52 37.91 -10.65
N ALA A 111 16.72 39.18 -10.31
CA ALA A 111 15.98 39.87 -9.27
C ALA A 111 14.54 40.20 -9.72
N TYR A 112 13.58 40.03 -8.80
CA TYR A 112 12.20 40.47 -9.01
C TYR A 112 11.92 41.75 -8.21
N PRO A 113 11.18 42.74 -8.75
CA PRO A 113 10.94 44.03 -8.08
C PRO A 113 9.89 43.95 -6.96
N TRP A 114 10.02 42.99 -6.04
CA TRP A 114 9.21 42.85 -4.84
C TRP A 114 9.97 42.14 -3.71
N GLY A 115 10.37 42.90 -2.69
CA GLY A 115 11.09 42.36 -1.54
C GLY A 115 12.36 41.60 -1.95
N ASN A 116 12.54 40.39 -1.40
CA ASN A 116 13.66 39.50 -1.70
C ASN A 116 13.31 38.40 -2.73
N MET A 117 12.21 38.57 -3.47
CA MET A 117 11.80 37.59 -4.47
C MET A 117 12.74 37.61 -5.67
N ARG A 118 12.85 36.45 -6.31
CA ARG A 118 13.66 36.24 -7.51
C ARG A 118 12.74 35.77 -8.63
N VAL A 119 13.14 36.02 -9.87
CA VAL A 119 12.40 35.61 -11.07
C VAL A 119 13.24 34.70 -11.92
N VAL A 120 12.63 33.66 -12.48
CA VAL A 120 13.22 32.86 -13.56
C VAL A 120 12.54 33.23 -14.87
N TYR A 121 13.32 33.68 -15.84
CA TYR A 121 12.94 33.80 -17.23
C TYR A 121 12.91 32.39 -17.84
N ALA A 122 11.73 31.78 -17.86
CA ALA A 122 11.60 30.36 -18.16
C ALA A 122 11.85 30.06 -19.64
N SER A 123 12.80 29.17 -19.91
CA SER A 123 12.97 28.53 -21.22
C SER A 123 12.08 27.29 -21.33
N SER A 124 11.88 26.56 -20.23
CA SER A 124 10.94 25.42 -20.18
C SER A 124 10.28 25.21 -18.82
N ILE A 125 9.05 24.72 -18.84
CA ILE A 125 8.28 24.26 -17.66
C ILE A 125 7.79 22.84 -17.93
N GLU A 126 8.29 21.88 -17.16
CA GLU A 126 7.97 20.46 -17.30
C GLU A 126 7.19 19.95 -16.08
N GLY A 127 6.04 19.30 -16.32
CA GLY A 127 5.26 18.64 -15.26
C GLY A 127 5.97 17.39 -14.73
N MET A 128 6.08 17.28 -13.41
CA MET A 128 6.74 16.19 -12.70
C MET A 128 5.75 15.42 -11.82
N ASP A 129 6.07 14.16 -11.51
CA ASP A 129 5.26 13.32 -10.64
C ASP A 129 5.41 13.74 -9.16
N TYR A 130 4.31 13.76 -8.41
CA TYR A 130 4.35 14.09 -6.96
C TYR A 130 5.35 13.23 -6.15
N PRO A 131 5.50 11.92 -6.38
CA PRO A 131 6.56 11.13 -5.76
C PRO A 131 7.99 11.67 -5.95
N ASP A 132 8.28 12.41 -7.03
CA ASP A 132 9.62 12.97 -7.28
C ASP A 132 9.99 14.05 -6.26
N TYR A 133 9.02 14.78 -5.74
CA TYR A 133 9.22 15.75 -4.66
C TYR A 133 9.88 15.14 -3.43
N TRP A 134 9.48 13.91 -3.06
CA TRP A 134 9.99 13.25 -1.87
C TRP A 134 11.42 12.70 -2.05
N LYS A 135 11.89 12.55 -3.30
CA LYS A 135 13.23 12.01 -3.61
C LYS A 135 14.33 12.98 -3.20
N ASP A 136 14.04 14.28 -3.24
CA ASP A 136 14.98 15.34 -2.88
C ASP A 136 15.33 15.33 -1.37
N TYR A 137 14.61 14.55 -0.55
CA TYR A 137 14.78 14.46 0.91
C TYR A 137 15.20 13.06 1.39
N GLN A 138 15.86 12.27 0.55
CA GLN A 138 16.19 10.87 0.83
C GLN A 138 16.99 10.64 2.12
N GLU A 139 17.79 11.61 2.53
CA GLU A 139 18.57 11.59 3.77
C GLU A 139 17.70 11.59 5.03
N PHE A 140 16.41 11.96 4.92
CA PHE A 140 15.42 11.92 6.01
C PHE A 140 14.65 10.60 6.10
N ALA A 141 14.90 9.66 5.18
CA ALA A 141 14.27 8.35 5.23
C ALA A 141 14.55 7.65 6.57
N LEU A 142 13.55 6.91 7.04
CA LEU A 142 13.59 6.11 8.25
C LEU A 142 14.18 4.73 7.92
N SER A 143 14.98 4.20 8.84
CA SER A 143 15.35 2.80 8.86
C SER A 143 14.16 1.92 9.22
N LYS A 144 14.27 0.62 8.96
CA LYS A 144 13.20 -0.34 9.26
C LYS A 144 12.89 -0.43 10.75
N SER A 145 13.92 -0.40 11.59
CA SER A 145 13.75 -0.43 13.05
C SER A 145 13.01 0.81 13.53
N GLU A 146 13.35 1.99 13.01
CA GLU A 146 12.62 3.22 13.35
C GLU A 146 11.14 3.14 12.95
N VAL A 147 10.83 2.59 11.77
CA VAL A 147 9.43 2.40 11.35
C VAL A 147 8.71 1.42 12.28
N VAL A 148 9.34 0.28 12.62
CA VAL A 148 8.73 -0.70 13.54
C VAL A 148 8.49 -0.07 14.91
N ASP A 149 9.49 0.58 15.49
CA ASP A 149 9.41 1.24 16.79
C ASP A 149 8.31 2.31 16.82
N LEU A 150 8.17 3.09 15.74
CA LEU A 150 7.13 4.12 15.61
C LEU A 150 5.72 3.52 15.67
N PHE A 151 5.49 2.40 14.99
CA PHE A 151 4.19 1.73 15.02
C PHE A 151 3.96 1.01 16.35
N GLU A 152 4.97 0.35 16.93
CA GLU A 152 4.89 -0.32 18.23
C GLU A 152 4.51 0.63 19.37
N ARG A 153 5.09 1.84 19.39
CA ARG A 153 4.79 2.86 20.40
C ARG A 153 3.43 3.54 20.22
N THR A 154 2.79 3.38 19.06
CA THR A 154 1.56 4.12 18.72
C THR A 154 0.34 3.19 18.72
N VAL A 155 0.49 1.97 18.19
CA VAL A 155 -0.59 1.00 18.02
C VAL A 155 -0.12 -0.35 18.54
N TYR A 156 -0.66 -0.78 19.67
CA TYR A 156 -0.37 -2.09 20.24
C TYR A 156 -1.24 -3.14 19.57
N LEU A 157 -0.57 -4.05 18.85
CA LEU A 157 -1.14 -5.21 18.15
C LEU A 157 -0.19 -6.40 18.30
N ARG A 158 -0.71 -7.61 18.14
CA ARG A 158 0.12 -8.81 17.97
C ARG A 158 1.03 -8.68 16.75
N ASP A 159 2.18 -9.34 16.79
CA ASP A 159 3.30 -9.07 15.86
C ASP A 159 2.93 -9.27 14.39
N ASP A 160 2.18 -10.30 14.03
CA ASP A 160 1.71 -10.59 12.67
C ASP A 160 0.78 -9.50 12.12
N MET A 161 -0.18 -9.02 12.93
CA MET A 161 -1.08 -7.92 12.57
C MET A 161 -0.35 -6.59 12.49
N ARG A 162 0.56 -6.31 13.44
CA ARG A 162 1.40 -5.10 13.41
C ARG A 162 2.28 -5.06 12.16
N ASN A 163 2.93 -6.17 11.84
CA ASN A 163 3.75 -6.29 10.64
C ASN A 163 2.91 -6.09 9.38
N ALA A 164 1.76 -6.76 9.27
CA ALA A 164 0.83 -6.55 8.15
C ALA A 164 0.34 -5.10 8.03
N LEU A 165 0.07 -4.42 9.15
CA LEU A 165 -0.27 -2.99 9.17
C LEU A 165 0.89 -2.15 8.63
N ILE A 166 2.12 -2.36 9.11
CA ILE A 166 3.31 -1.65 8.61
C ILE A 166 3.50 -1.89 7.12
N TYR A 167 3.41 -3.14 6.66
CA TYR A 167 3.57 -3.48 5.24
C TYR A 167 2.52 -2.83 4.36
N SER A 168 1.27 -2.73 4.84
CA SER A 168 0.19 -2.08 4.11
C SER A 168 0.50 -0.63 3.73
N VAL A 169 1.26 0.08 4.58
CA VAL A 169 1.64 1.47 4.35
C VAL A 169 2.52 1.64 3.11
N TYR A 170 3.30 0.63 2.76
CA TYR A 170 4.19 0.68 1.59
C TYR A 170 3.48 0.40 0.26
N GLY A 171 2.20 0.00 0.30
CA GLY A 171 1.47 -0.47 -0.89
C GLY A 171 2.17 -1.66 -1.56
N VAL A 172 1.79 -1.96 -2.80
CA VAL A 172 2.25 -3.14 -3.55
C VAL A 172 2.96 -2.71 -4.83
N PRO A 173 4.13 -3.29 -5.18
CA PRO A 173 4.73 -3.17 -6.51
C PRO A 173 3.74 -3.57 -7.61
N TYR A 174 3.85 -2.96 -8.78
CA TYR A 174 3.09 -3.42 -9.95
C TYR A 174 3.44 -4.88 -10.25
N ILE A 175 2.44 -5.76 -10.27
CA ILE A 175 2.62 -7.17 -10.59
C ILE A 175 2.30 -7.36 -12.06
N ILE A 176 3.29 -7.83 -12.83
CA ILE A 176 3.16 -7.98 -14.28
C ILE A 176 2.07 -9.02 -14.60
N GLY A 177 1.08 -8.63 -15.39
CA GLY A 177 -0.03 -9.50 -15.80
C GLY A 177 -1.29 -9.40 -14.93
N GLU A 178 -1.25 -8.60 -13.85
CA GLU A 178 -2.44 -8.29 -13.04
C GLU A 178 -3.05 -6.94 -13.44
N SER A 179 -4.37 -6.79 -13.23
CA SER A 179 -5.11 -5.56 -13.52
C SER A 179 -5.34 -4.66 -12.29
N TRP A 180 -4.84 -5.10 -11.13
CA TRP A 180 -4.94 -4.39 -9.86
C TRP A 180 -3.87 -3.31 -9.73
N GLY A 181 -4.20 -2.23 -9.03
CA GLY A 181 -3.28 -1.12 -8.75
C GLY A 181 -2.25 -1.43 -7.65
N GLU A 182 -1.54 -0.38 -7.23
CA GLU A 182 -0.48 -0.44 -6.19
C GLU A 182 -1.00 -0.33 -4.74
N GLY A 183 -2.32 -0.30 -4.54
CA GLY A 183 -2.95 -0.23 -3.22
C GLY A 183 -2.82 -1.52 -2.40
N PHE A 184 -3.29 -1.49 -1.16
CA PHE A 184 -3.26 -2.64 -0.24
C PHE A 184 -4.46 -2.58 0.70
N GLU A 185 -5.07 -3.71 1.01
CA GLU A 185 -6.22 -3.74 1.92
C GLU A 185 -5.90 -4.46 3.23
N PHE A 186 -5.67 -3.67 4.29
CA PHE A 186 -5.59 -4.13 5.67
C PHE A 186 -6.99 -4.10 6.29
N THR A 187 -7.65 -5.25 6.39
CA THR A 187 -9.02 -5.34 6.88
C THR A 187 -9.09 -6.11 8.19
N VAL A 188 -9.81 -5.56 9.15
CA VAL A 188 -9.99 -6.18 10.46
C VAL A 188 -11.48 -6.24 10.79
N PHE A 189 -12.01 -7.44 11.00
CA PHE A 189 -13.40 -7.66 11.38
C PHE A 189 -13.54 -7.74 12.91
N LYS A 190 -14.72 -7.35 13.41
CA LYS A 190 -15.04 -7.59 14.82
C LYS A 190 -15.46 -9.04 15.03
N TYR A 191 -15.28 -9.53 16.24
CA TYR A 191 -15.88 -10.77 16.70
C TYR A 191 -16.62 -10.57 18.01
N ARG A 192 -17.96 -10.47 17.94
CA ARG A 192 -18.88 -10.22 19.06
C ARG A 192 -18.71 -8.83 19.69
N ASP A 193 -17.56 -8.57 20.31
CA ASP A 193 -17.20 -7.29 20.92
C ASP A 193 -16.53 -6.35 19.90
N ASP A 194 -16.76 -5.05 20.02
CA ASP A 194 -16.19 -4.01 19.18
C ASP A 194 -15.15 -3.11 19.89
N SER A 195 -14.91 -3.32 21.19
CA SER A 195 -14.00 -2.49 21.99
C SER A 195 -12.58 -2.38 21.40
N GLY A 196 -11.97 -3.52 21.04
CA GLY A 196 -10.67 -3.58 20.38
C GLY A 196 -10.67 -2.96 18.98
N LEU A 197 -11.76 -3.14 18.24
CA LEU A 197 -11.92 -2.56 16.90
C LEU A 197 -11.98 -1.02 16.96
N LEU A 198 -12.62 -0.46 18.00
CA LEU A 198 -12.69 0.99 18.20
C LEU A 198 -11.32 1.61 18.47
N ALA A 199 -10.44 0.93 19.23
CA ALA A 199 -9.07 1.39 19.44
C ALA A 199 -8.29 1.43 18.11
N LEU A 200 -8.40 0.36 17.32
CA LEU A 200 -7.78 0.29 15.99
C LEU A 200 -8.33 1.36 15.03
N TRP A 201 -9.64 1.60 15.06
CA TRP A 201 -10.25 2.66 14.27
C TRP A 201 -9.73 4.05 14.65
N LYS A 202 -9.56 4.32 15.96
CA LYS A 202 -8.95 5.58 16.42
C LYS A 202 -7.51 5.72 15.91
N ALA A 203 -6.72 4.65 15.99
CA ALA A 203 -5.36 4.64 15.45
C ALA A 203 -5.30 4.95 13.95
N PHE A 204 -6.14 4.30 13.15
CA PHE A 204 -6.17 4.54 11.70
C PHE A 204 -6.67 5.94 11.36
N LYS A 205 -7.68 6.41 12.07
CA LYS A 205 -8.16 7.79 11.94
C LYS A 205 -7.07 8.79 12.31
N TYR A 206 -6.31 8.53 13.35
CA TYR A 206 -5.18 9.36 13.77
C TYR A 206 -4.10 9.41 12.68
N PHE A 207 -3.65 8.26 12.17
CA PHE A 207 -2.71 8.21 11.05
C PHE A 207 -3.24 8.96 9.82
N HIS A 208 -4.44 8.60 9.34
CA HIS A 208 -5.01 9.20 8.12
C HIS A 208 -5.23 10.71 8.24
N SER A 209 -5.71 11.20 9.38
CA SER A 209 -6.03 12.64 9.55
C SER A 209 -4.78 13.52 9.55
N ASN A 210 -3.61 12.93 9.86
CA ASN A 210 -2.33 13.64 9.91
C ASN A 210 -1.48 13.45 8.64
N LEU A 211 -1.91 12.60 7.70
CA LEU A 211 -1.29 12.54 6.37
C LEU A 211 -1.50 13.85 5.60
N PRO A 212 -0.60 14.26 4.68
CA PRO A 212 -0.88 15.33 3.72
C PRO A 212 -2.12 15.00 2.87
N TRP A 213 -2.88 16.02 2.47
CA TRP A 213 -4.11 15.80 1.69
C TRP A 213 -3.83 15.12 0.35
N GLU A 214 -2.64 15.35 -0.23
CA GLU A 214 -2.19 14.78 -1.49
C GLU A 214 -2.24 13.24 -1.49
N VAL A 215 -1.96 12.62 -0.34
CA VAL A 215 -1.95 11.16 -0.19
C VAL A 215 -3.23 10.62 0.45
N ARG A 216 -4.24 11.45 0.74
CA ARG A 216 -5.52 11.00 1.28
C ARG A 216 -6.51 10.68 0.16
N LEU A 217 -7.24 9.57 0.29
CA LEU A 217 -8.37 9.27 -0.59
C LEU A 217 -9.61 10.04 -0.11
N GLY A 218 -9.85 11.20 -0.73
CA GLY A 218 -10.94 12.10 -0.38
C GLY A 218 -11.98 12.35 -1.48
N SER A 219 -12.99 13.13 -1.13
CA SER A 219 -13.94 13.70 -2.11
C SER A 219 -13.47 15.06 -2.64
N GLU A 220 -12.75 15.82 -1.82
CA GLU A 220 -12.14 17.10 -2.16
C GLU A 220 -11.08 16.92 -3.24
N ARG A 221 -11.15 17.78 -4.27
CA ARG A 221 -10.22 17.77 -5.42
C ARG A 221 -9.35 19.01 -5.49
N VAL A 222 -9.71 20.05 -4.75
CA VAL A 222 -9.07 21.37 -4.78
C VAL A 222 -9.00 21.88 -3.35
N ILE A 223 -7.87 22.51 -3.01
CA ILE A 223 -7.69 23.29 -1.77
C ILE A 223 -7.64 24.77 -2.13
N GLU A 224 -8.30 25.58 -1.31
CA GLU A 224 -8.20 27.03 -1.34
C GLU A 224 -7.19 27.49 -0.28
N VAL A 225 -6.26 28.34 -0.69
CA VAL A 225 -5.20 28.90 0.16
C VAL A 225 -5.30 30.41 0.10
N ASP A 226 -5.40 31.04 1.27
CA ASP A 226 -5.27 32.49 1.42
C ASP A 226 -3.84 32.80 1.91
N ASP A 227 -3.10 33.60 1.15
CA ASP A 227 -1.73 33.96 1.51
C ASP A 227 -1.65 35.41 2.00
N PRO A 228 -1.48 35.63 3.33
CA PRO A 228 -1.45 36.97 3.89
C PRO A 228 -0.16 37.73 3.55
N PHE A 229 0.93 37.03 3.19
CA PHE A 229 2.22 37.66 2.86
C PHE A 229 2.18 38.32 1.48
N LEU A 230 1.56 37.67 0.50
CA LEU A 230 1.39 38.18 -0.85
C LEU A 230 0.05 38.92 -1.03
N GLY A 231 -0.91 38.74 -0.13
CA GLY A 231 -2.25 39.32 -0.21
C GLY A 231 -3.07 38.74 -1.37
N ILE A 232 -2.89 37.46 -1.68
CA ILE A 232 -3.55 36.77 -2.80
C ILE A 232 -4.02 35.37 -2.41
N ASP A 233 -5.08 34.92 -3.07
CA ASP A 233 -5.69 33.60 -2.88
C ASP A 233 -5.37 32.67 -4.05
N PHE A 234 -5.29 31.36 -3.81
CA PHE A 234 -5.04 30.35 -4.83
C PHE A 234 -5.96 29.15 -4.68
N ARG A 235 -6.27 28.50 -5.81
CA ARG A 235 -6.97 27.21 -5.88
C ARG A 235 -6.02 26.16 -6.45
N LEU A 236 -5.70 25.14 -5.67
CA LEU A 236 -4.67 24.15 -6.01
C LEU A 236 -5.27 22.76 -6.12
N GLY A 237 -5.00 22.07 -7.23
CA GLY A 237 -5.38 20.67 -7.42
C GLY A 237 -4.48 19.71 -6.67
N ASN A 238 -4.89 18.43 -6.57
CA ASN A 238 -4.05 17.39 -5.98
C ASN A 238 -2.96 16.96 -6.97
N PRO A 239 -1.65 17.19 -6.67
CA PRO A 239 -0.55 16.78 -7.53
C PRO A 239 -0.35 15.26 -7.60
N ASN A 240 -0.90 14.49 -6.67
CA ASN A 240 -0.68 13.05 -6.60
C ASN A 240 -1.69 12.28 -7.46
N ALA A 241 -1.24 11.88 -8.64
CA ALA A 241 -2.00 11.01 -9.55
C ALA A 241 -1.81 9.51 -9.29
N SER A 242 -1.03 9.10 -8.27
CA SER A 242 -0.72 7.69 -8.03
C SER A 242 -1.79 6.93 -7.24
N ASP A 243 -1.71 5.59 -7.27
CA ASP A 243 -2.54 4.68 -6.47
C ASP A 243 -2.15 4.64 -4.98
N MET A 244 -1.07 5.33 -4.58
CA MET A 244 -0.61 5.45 -3.19
C MET A 244 -1.44 6.50 -2.44
N ARG A 245 -2.74 6.23 -2.29
CA ARG A 245 -3.69 7.04 -1.54
C ARG A 245 -4.31 6.24 -0.41
N TYR A 246 -4.28 6.79 0.80
CA TYR A 246 -4.72 6.13 2.01
C TYR A 246 -6.18 6.44 2.30
N TYR A 247 -6.92 5.42 2.74
CA TYR A 247 -8.30 5.56 3.17
C TYR A 247 -8.51 4.86 4.51
N THR A 248 -9.25 5.53 5.39
CA THR A 248 -9.91 4.90 6.52
C THR A 248 -11.30 5.53 6.72
N PRO A 249 -12.32 4.78 7.16
CA PRO A 249 -13.61 5.38 7.49
C PRO A 249 -13.48 6.44 8.59
N LEU A 250 -13.91 7.68 8.35
CA LEU A 250 -13.82 8.75 9.36
C LEU A 250 -15.01 8.76 10.35
N THR A 251 -16.06 8.00 10.05
CA THR A 251 -17.30 7.91 10.84
C THR A 251 -17.66 6.47 11.15
N LYS A 252 -18.37 6.24 12.26
CA LYS A 252 -18.84 4.90 12.66
C LYS A 252 -19.69 4.21 11.58
N ARG A 253 -20.50 4.98 10.82
CA ARG A 253 -21.31 4.44 9.71
C ARG A 253 -20.44 3.82 8.61
N GLY A 254 -19.28 4.44 8.34
CA GLY A 254 -18.33 3.95 7.34
C GLY A 254 -17.65 2.62 7.74
N LEU A 255 -17.61 2.29 9.04
CA LEU A 255 -17.10 0.99 9.52
C LEU A 255 -17.99 -0.18 9.06
N VAL A 256 -19.28 0.07 8.86
CA VAL A 256 -20.24 -0.94 8.41
C VAL A 256 -20.26 -1.00 6.88
N LYS A 257 -20.34 0.15 6.22
CA LYS A 257 -20.49 0.24 4.76
C LYS A 257 -19.62 1.33 4.16
N LEU A 258 -18.75 0.94 3.23
CA LEU A 258 -17.91 1.87 2.48
C LEU A 258 -18.74 2.71 1.49
N PRO A 259 -18.39 3.99 1.28
CA PRO A 259 -18.92 4.77 0.16
C PRO A 259 -18.65 4.08 -1.18
N LYS A 260 -19.60 4.15 -2.13
CA LYS A 260 -19.50 3.44 -3.42
C LYS A 260 -18.20 3.73 -4.19
N LYS A 261 -17.80 5.00 -4.24
CA LYS A 261 -16.57 5.44 -4.92
C LYS A 261 -15.33 4.77 -4.29
N VAL A 262 -15.21 4.86 -2.97
CA VAL A 262 -14.12 4.25 -2.21
C VAL A 262 -14.12 2.72 -2.37
N ALA A 263 -15.29 2.07 -2.32
CA ALA A 263 -15.37 0.63 -2.50
C ALA A 263 -14.82 0.19 -3.87
N GLY A 264 -15.03 0.97 -4.93
CA GLY A 264 -14.44 0.73 -6.25
C GLY A 264 -12.91 0.81 -6.24
N ASP A 265 -12.36 1.85 -5.64
CA ASP A 265 -10.90 2.05 -5.52
C ASP A 265 -10.25 0.94 -4.67
N ILE A 266 -10.88 0.52 -3.57
CA ILE A 266 -10.40 -0.59 -2.73
C ILE A 266 -10.46 -1.92 -3.49
N VAL A 267 -11.57 -2.26 -4.14
CA VAL A 267 -11.71 -3.55 -4.85
C VAL A 267 -10.77 -3.65 -6.06
N SER A 268 -10.50 -2.54 -6.73
CA SER A 268 -9.50 -2.46 -7.82
C SER A 268 -8.06 -2.28 -7.33
N LYS A 269 -7.86 -2.21 -6.02
CA LYS A 269 -6.56 -1.99 -5.35
C LYS A 269 -5.86 -0.72 -5.82
N ARG A 270 -6.61 0.36 -6.05
CA ARG A 270 -6.11 1.70 -6.43
C ARG A 270 -6.01 2.67 -5.24
N ALA A 271 -6.08 2.12 -4.03
CA ALA A 271 -5.93 2.82 -2.77
C ALA A 271 -5.48 1.84 -1.68
N ILE A 272 -4.81 2.37 -0.65
CA ILE A 272 -4.45 1.66 0.58
C ILE A 272 -5.61 1.81 1.56
N GLY A 273 -6.33 0.72 1.83
CA GLY A 273 -7.44 0.67 2.77
C GLY A 273 -6.99 0.19 4.13
N LEU A 274 -7.12 1.05 5.15
CA LEU A 274 -7.00 0.69 6.56
C LEU A 274 -8.43 0.57 7.11
N LEU A 275 -8.98 -0.65 7.11
CA LEU A 275 -10.42 -0.90 7.20
C LEU A 275 -10.80 -1.68 8.46
N PRO A 276 -11.13 -0.99 9.57
CA PRO A 276 -11.83 -1.61 10.68
C PRO A 276 -13.30 -1.80 10.30
N ARG A 277 -13.78 -3.04 10.32
CA ARG A 277 -15.13 -3.41 9.93
C ARG A 277 -15.95 -3.74 11.18
N ASN A 278 -16.86 -2.85 11.55
CA ASN A 278 -17.80 -3.08 12.67
C ASN A 278 -18.98 -3.93 12.20
N LEU A 279 -18.66 -5.09 11.64
CA LEU A 279 -19.56 -6.17 11.25
C LEU A 279 -18.98 -7.45 11.86
N ASP A 280 -19.85 -8.28 12.44
CA ASP A 280 -19.42 -9.57 12.93
C ASP A 280 -18.83 -10.37 11.78
N ALA A 281 -17.63 -10.92 12.00
CA ALA A 281 -16.93 -11.72 11.01
C ALA A 281 -17.85 -12.80 10.45
N ASP A 282 -18.01 -12.78 9.14
CA ASP A 282 -18.79 -13.72 8.35
C ASP A 282 -17.85 -14.30 7.27
N PRO A 283 -17.60 -15.62 7.26
CA PRO A 283 -16.70 -16.25 6.29
C PRO A 283 -17.23 -16.15 4.84
N LEU A 284 -18.50 -15.75 4.65
CA LEU A 284 -19.10 -15.51 3.34
C LEU A 284 -19.06 -14.03 2.92
N ASP A 285 -18.51 -13.12 3.75
CA ASP A 285 -18.33 -11.72 3.37
C ASP A 285 -17.34 -11.62 2.20
N ARG A 286 -17.77 -10.92 1.15
CA ARG A 286 -16.94 -10.67 -0.04
C ARG A 286 -15.61 -9.98 0.30
N MET A 287 -15.59 -9.06 1.26
CA MET A 287 -14.39 -8.35 1.69
C MET A 287 -13.40 -9.26 2.41
N ALA A 288 -13.90 -10.23 3.18
CA ALA A 288 -13.05 -11.23 3.84
C ALA A 288 -12.25 -12.04 2.83
N ARG A 289 -12.82 -12.27 1.63
CA ARG A 289 -12.14 -12.95 0.52
C ARG A 289 -11.22 -12.04 -0.28
N LEU A 290 -11.56 -10.76 -0.48
CA LEU A 290 -10.82 -9.85 -1.35
C LEU A 290 -9.65 -9.12 -0.67
N SER A 291 -9.63 -9.05 0.66
CA SER A 291 -8.57 -8.37 1.41
C SER A 291 -7.26 -9.16 1.40
N GLU A 292 -6.13 -8.46 1.28
CA GLU A 292 -4.80 -9.04 1.45
C GLU A 292 -4.63 -9.62 2.85
N THR A 293 -5.15 -8.96 3.88
CA THR A 293 -5.04 -9.40 5.28
C THR A 293 -6.36 -9.25 6.03
N PRO A 294 -7.32 -10.19 5.85
CA PRO A 294 -8.63 -10.17 6.51
C PRO A 294 -8.55 -10.73 7.93
N PHE A 295 -7.98 -9.99 8.87
CA PHE A 295 -7.90 -10.44 10.27
C PHE A 295 -9.25 -10.36 10.98
N VAL A 296 -9.39 -11.11 12.07
CA VAL A 296 -10.55 -11.02 12.96
C VAL A 296 -10.08 -10.76 14.38
N LEU A 297 -10.56 -9.68 15.00
CA LEU A 297 -10.23 -9.39 16.39
C LEU A 297 -11.02 -10.32 17.31
N VAL A 298 -10.36 -11.38 17.77
CA VAL A 298 -10.86 -12.29 18.79
C VAL A 298 -10.50 -11.73 20.17
N PRO A 299 -11.46 -11.21 20.97
CA PRO A 299 -11.15 -10.47 22.21
C PRO A 299 -10.47 -11.28 23.31
N SER A 300 -10.56 -12.61 23.25
CA SER A 300 -9.86 -13.52 24.17
C SER A 300 -8.37 -13.64 23.85
N GLU A 301 -7.96 -13.31 22.63
CA GLU A 301 -6.58 -13.43 22.15
C GLU A 301 -5.89 -12.07 22.07
N GLU A 302 -6.64 -11.03 21.70
CA GLU A 302 -6.06 -9.70 21.47
C GLU A 302 -6.97 -8.57 21.94
N LYS A 303 -6.34 -7.55 22.53
CA LYS A 303 -6.98 -6.28 22.88
C LYS A 303 -6.12 -5.14 22.33
N PRO A 304 -6.40 -4.70 21.09
CA PRO A 304 -5.70 -3.57 20.51
C PRO A 304 -5.78 -2.34 21.40
N TYR A 305 -4.69 -1.60 21.46
CA TYR A 305 -4.61 -0.36 22.22
C TYR A 305 -3.90 0.71 21.39
N PHE A 306 -4.26 1.96 21.63
CA PHE A 306 -3.80 3.11 20.84
C PHE A 306 -3.41 4.24 21.78
N GLU A 307 -2.22 4.79 21.56
CA GLU A 307 -1.73 5.99 22.24
C GLU A 307 -1.40 7.07 21.21
N GLU A 308 -1.77 8.30 21.53
CA GLU A 308 -1.35 9.44 20.73
C GLU A 308 0.15 9.66 20.92
N ASN A 309 0.91 9.38 19.87
CA ASN A 309 2.35 9.56 19.86
C ASN A 309 2.71 10.82 19.05
N ARG A 310 3.32 11.80 19.73
CA ARG A 310 3.77 13.05 19.09
C ARG A 310 4.92 12.83 18.11
N GLU A 311 5.85 11.94 18.44
CA GLU A 311 6.98 11.58 17.57
C GLU A 311 6.47 10.99 16.24
N PHE A 312 5.45 10.12 16.32
CA PHE A 312 4.79 9.55 15.15
C PHE A 312 4.25 10.63 14.21
N LEU A 313 3.61 11.68 14.74
CA LEU A 313 3.11 12.79 13.93
C LEU A 313 4.22 13.58 13.26
N GLN A 314 5.27 13.89 14.02
CA GLN A 314 6.40 14.68 13.54
C GLN A 314 7.15 13.96 12.41
N LEU A 315 7.19 12.62 12.44
CA LEU A 315 7.88 11.79 11.46
C LEU A 315 7.00 11.30 10.31
N ILE A 316 5.74 11.74 10.18
CA ILE A 316 4.91 11.42 9.00
C ILE A 316 5.60 11.81 7.68
N PRO A 317 6.19 13.02 7.53
CA PRO A 317 6.92 13.36 6.31
C PRO A 317 8.10 12.42 6.06
N ASN A 318 8.89 12.06 7.09
CA ASN A 318 9.99 11.10 6.98
C ASN A 318 9.50 9.70 6.56
N LEU A 319 8.35 9.25 7.08
CA LEU A 319 7.71 8.01 6.67
C LEU A 319 7.29 8.06 5.20
N LEU A 320 6.72 9.17 4.72
CA LEU A 320 6.36 9.34 3.31
C LEU A 320 7.58 9.34 2.38
N VAL A 321 8.65 10.04 2.76
CA VAL A 321 9.96 9.96 2.09
C VAL A 321 10.38 8.50 1.95
N THR A 322 10.35 7.76 3.06
CA THR A 322 10.72 6.34 3.09
C THR A 322 9.88 5.51 2.14
N VAL A 323 8.55 5.67 2.19
CA VAL A 323 7.60 4.92 1.35
C VAL A 323 7.82 5.22 -0.14
N PHE A 324 7.92 6.48 -0.53
CA PHE A 324 8.08 6.85 -1.94
C PHE A 324 9.45 6.45 -2.51
N ILE A 325 10.52 6.49 -1.70
CA ILE A 325 11.83 5.95 -2.10
C ILE A 325 11.77 4.44 -2.32
N GLN A 326 11.11 3.69 -1.42
CA GLN A 326 10.98 2.24 -1.58
C GLN A 326 10.08 1.88 -2.77
N ARG A 327 9.01 2.65 -3.02
CA ARG A 327 8.18 2.51 -4.23
C ARG A 327 9.02 2.69 -5.50
N GLU A 328 9.89 3.69 -5.53
CA GLU A 328 10.77 3.95 -6.68
C GLU A 328 11.81 2.84 -6.89
N LYS A 329 12.38 2.30 -5.82
CA LYS A 329 13.35 1.18 -5.89
C LYS A 329 12.69 -0.14 -6.28
N HIS A 330 11.45 -0.37 -5.86
CA HIS A 330 10.69 -1.60 -6.07
C HIS A 330 9.37 -1.30 -6.79
N LYS A 331 9.48 -0.80 -8.02
CA LYS A 331 8.34 -0.44 -8.87
C LYS A 331 7.50 -1.65 -9.28
N ALA A 332 8.15 -2.75 -9.64
CA ALA A 332 7.49 -3.92 -10.18
C ALA A 332 8.04 -5.23 -9.60
N LEU A 333 7.16 -6.22 -9.53
CA LEU A 333 7.47 -7.60 -9.15
C LEU A 333 7.22 -8.50 -10.37
N ASP A 334 8.26 -9.23 -10.76
CA ASP A 334 8.19 -10.23 -11.81
C ASP A 334 7.97 -11.63 -11.23
N ARG A 335 7.70 -12.59 -12.11
CA ARG A 335 7.42 -13.99 -11.73
C ARG A 335 8.62 -14.69 -11.11
N GLU A 336 9.84 -14.37 -11.53
CA GLU A 336 11.03 -15.01 -10.97
C GLU A 336 11.16 -14.66 -9.47
N LYS A 337 10.84 -13.42 -9.11
CA LYS A 337 10.81 -12.96 -7.72
C LYS A 337 9.70 -13.59 -6.89
N THR A 338 8.58 -14.01 -7.49
CA THR A 338 7.45 -14.65 -6.75
C THR A 338 7.63 -16.14 -6.55
N ARG A 339 8.53 -16.81 -7.26
CA ARG A 339 8.70 -18.27 -7.18
C ARG A 339 8.94 -18.79 -5.76
N LEU A 340 9.75 -18.09 -4.97
CA LEU A 340 10.01 -18.44 -3.57
C LEU A 340 8.72 -18.44 -2.72
N LEU A 341 7.81 -17.52 -3.02
CA LEU A 341 6.51 -17.45 -2.35
C LEU A 341 5.60 -18.59 -2.83
N GLU A 342 5.59 -18.90 -4.13
CA GLU A 342 4.77 -19.99 -4.68
C GLU A 342 5.12 -21.34 -4.01
N GLU A 343 6.40 -21.63 -3.87
CA GLU A 343 6.88 -22.84 -3.17
C GLU A 343 6.48 -22.85 -1.68
N GLU A 344 6.57 -21.71 -0.99
CA GLU A 344 6.18 -21.61 0.42
C GLU A 344 4.65 -21.69 0.61
N LEU A 345 3.88 -21.16 -0.33
CA LEU A 345 2.41 -21.24 -0.34
C LEU A 345 1.94 -22.68 -0.49
N LEU A 346 2.50 -23.43 -1.44
CA LEU A 346 2.16 -24.85 -1.65
C LEU A 346 2.47 -25.67 -0.40
N ARG A 347 3.62 -25.41 0.24
CA ARG A 347 3.97 -26.04 1.52
C ARG A 347 2.95 -25.73 2.61
N TRP A 348 2.63 -24.44 2.79
CA TRP A 348 1.66 -24.00 3.79
C TRP A 348 0.26 -24.61 3.58
N LEU A 349 -0.22 -24.71 2.33
CA LEU A 349 -1.51 -25.35 2.01
C LEU A 349 -1.54 -26.81 2.43
N LYS A 350 -0.45 -27.54 2.18
CA LYS A 350 -0.31 -28.94 2.59
C LYS A 350 -0.28 -29.08 4.11
N GLU A 351 0.62 -28.37 4.79
CA GLU A 351 0.77 -28.40 6.25
C GLU A 351 -0.57 -28.05 6.93
N SER A 352 -1.24 -26.98 6.49
CA SER A 352 -2.51 -26.55 7.08
C SER A 352 -3.66 -27.54 6.86
N ARG A 353 -3.70 -28.27 5.73
CA ARG A 353 -4.69 -29.33 5.54
C ARG A 353 -4.47 -30.50 6.48
N ASP A 354 -3.20 -30.84 6.71
CA ASP A 354 -2.82 -31.97 7.54
C ASP A 354 -3.06 -31.63 9.04
N ASP A 355 -2.80 -30.38 9.45
CA ASP A 355 -2.99 -29.92 10.83
C ASP A 355 -4.47 -29.69 11.19
N TYR A 356 -5.25 -29.09 10.29
CA TYR A 356 -6.58 -28.60 10.62
C TYR A 356 -7.74 -29.33 9.93
N GLY A 357 -7.49 -30.10 8.88
CA GLY A 357 -8.49 -30.90 8.20
C GLY A 357 -9.69 -30.11 7.63
N ASP A 358 -10.90 -30.54 7.96
CA ASP A 358 -12.15 -30.02 7.38
C ASP A 358 -12.40 -28.51 7.61
N PRO A 359 -12.17 -27.94 8.80
CA PRO A 359 -12.18 -26.48 8.99
C PRO A 359 -11.34 -25.71 7.97
N PHE A 360 -10.12 -26.16 7.66
CA PHE A 360 -9.27 -25.50 6.67
C PHE A 360 -9.77 -25.71 5.23
N ARG A 361 -10.31 -26.90 4.91
CA ARG A 361 -11.00 -27.14 3.63
C ARG A 361 -12.20 -26.22 3.44
N ALA A 362 -12.94 -25.93 4.51
CA ALA A 362 -14.05 -24.98 4.47
C ALA A 362 -13.56 -23.55 4.16
N LEU A 363 -12.48 -23.09 4.80
CA LEU A 363 -11.91 -21.76 4.54
C LEU A 363 -11.39 -21.60 3.12
N THR A 364 -10.86 -22.68 2.53
CA THR A 364 -10.26 -22.68 1.18
C THR A 364 -11.26 -22.90 0.04
N ALA A 365 -12.54 -23.09 0.35
CA ALA A 365 -13.62 -23.17 -0.63
C ALA A 365 -13.70 -21.89 -1.51
N PRO A 366 -14.30 -21.93 -2.71
CA PRO A 366 -14.40 -20.76 -3.60
C PRO A 366 -15.07 -19.52 -2.99
N SER A 367 -16.06 -19.72 -2.14
CA SER A 367 -16.72 -18.64 -1.39
C SER A 367 -16.07 -18.33 -0.04
N GLY A 368 -15.07 -19.09 0.38
CA GLY A 368 -14.37 -18.89 1.66
C GLY A 368 -13.34 -17.75 1.63
N PRO A 369 -12.90 -17.28 2.80
CA PRO A 369 -11.94 -16.18 2.93
C PRO A 369 -10.53 -16.56 2.46
N MET A 370 -10.20 -17.86 2.45
CA MET A 370 -8.89 -18.37 2.05
C MET A 370 -8.95 -19.11 0.71
N ASN A 371 -9.84 -18.70 -0.21
CA ASN A 371 -9.91 -19.29 -1.56
C ASN A 371 -8.50 -19.41 -2.17
N VAL A 372 -8.08 -20.62 -2.51
CA VAL A 372 -6.67 -20.93 -2.85
C VAL A 372 -6.14 -20.04 -3.99
N LYS A 373 -6.87 -19.95 -5.10
CA LYS A 373 -6.45 -19.14 -6.25
C LYS A 373 -6.30 -17.68 -5.89
N LEU A 374 -7.33 -17.10 -5.27
CA LEU A 374 -7.29 -15.69 -4.93
C LEU A 374 -6.24 -15.41 -3.85
N ARG A 375 -6.07 -16.32 -2.89
CA ARG A 375 -5.07 -16.22 -1.83
C ARG A 375 -3.65 -16.29 -2.37
N ALA A 376 -3.41 -17.03 -3.45
CA ALA A 376 -2.13 -17.02 -4.15
C ALA A 376 -1.80 -15.64 -4.71
N GLU A 377 -2.75 -14.99 -5.40
CA GLU A 377 -2.56 -13.63 -5.93
C GLU A 377 -2.42 -12.59 -4.80
N LEU A 378 -3.33 -12.61 -3.82
CA LEU A 378 -3.24 -11.72 -2.65
C LEU A 378 -1.96 -11.97 -1.84
N GLY A 379 -1.47 -13.21 -1.79
CA GLY A 379 -0.19 -13.57 -1.17
C GLY A 379 0.99 -12.91 -1.89
N LYS A 380 0.99 -12.87 -3.23
CA LYS A 380 2.01 -12.12 -4.02
C LYS A 380 1.98 -10.64 -3.69
N ARG A 381 0.79 -10.08 -3.46
CA ARG A 381 0.63 -8.68 -3.04
C ARG A 381 1.22 -8.42 -1.66
N VAL A 382 0.90 -9.26 -0.66
CA VAL A 382 1.51 -9.20 0.68
C VAL A 382 3.03 -9.32 0.60
N PHE A 383 3.54 -10.26 -0.19
CA PHE A 383 4.97 -10.41 -0.43
C PHE A 383 5.59 -9.15 -1.06
N GLY A 384 4.93 -8.55 -2.05
CA GLY A 384 5.38 -7.31 -2.68
C GLY A 384 5.50 -6.14 -1.70
N SER A 385 4.51 -5.97 -0.81
CA SER A 385 4.55 -4.99 0.27
C SER A 385 5.67 -5.24 1.27
N ILE A 386 5.87 -6.51 1.66
CA ILE A 386 7.00 -6.92 2.50
C ILE A 386 8.32 -6.60 1.81
N VAL A 387 8.45 -6.84 0.50
CA VAL A 387 9.66 -6.53 -0.27
C VAL A 387 9.94 -5.04 -0.30
N ARG A 388 8.91 -4.19 -0.47
CA ARG A 388 9.07 -2.72 -0.39
C ARG A 388 9.56 -2.28 0.98
N PHE A 389 8.94 -2.77 2.05
CA PHE A 389 9.40 -2.51 3.41
C PHE A 389 10.84 -3.02 3.62
N ASN A 390 11.14 -4.22 3.11
CA ASN A 390 12.42 -4.86 3.30
C ASN A 390 13.54 -4.33 2.39
N GLY A 391 13.22 -3.63 1.31
CA GLY A 391 14.19 -3.18 0.31
C GLY A 391 14.81 -4.31 -0.54
N ARG A 392 14.33 -5.57 -0.41
CA ARG A 392 14.86 -6.72 -1.17
C ARG A 392 13.97 -7.96 -1.10
N VAL A 393 14.06 -8.79 -2.13
CA VAL A 393 13.43 -10.11 -2.21
C VAL A 393 14.25 -11.11 -1.40
N THR A 394 13.62 -11.79 -0.44
CA THR A 394 14.29 -12.78 0.42
C THR A 394 13.38 -13.96 0.76
N LYS A 395 13.96 -15.10 1.12
CA LYS A 395 13.21 -16.25 1.67
C LYS A 395 12.47 -15.89 2.97
N ARG A 396 13.02 -14.98 3.77
CA ARG A 396 12.37 -14.49 5.00
C ARG A 396 11.06 -13.78 4.67
N ALA A 397 11.03 -12.96 3.63
CA ALA A 397 9.80 -12.30 3.19
C ALA A 397 8.68 -13.31 2.82
N ALA A 398 9.03 -14.42 2.17
CA ALA A 398 8.05 -15.47 1.84
C ALA A 398 7.52 -16.17 3.12
N ARG A 399 8.41 -16.43 4.09
CA ARG A 399 8.02 -16.98 5.40
C ARG A 399 7.14 -16.00 6.19
N GLU A 400 7.40 -14.70 6.11
CA GLU A 400 6.56 -13.68 6.75
C GLU A 400 5.13 -13.69 6.16
N VAL A 401 4.96 -13.93 4.85
CA VAL A 401 3.62 -14.14 4.25
C VAL A 401 2.95 -15.39 4.83
N LYS A 402 3.69 -16.49 4.96
CA LYS A 402 3.17 -17.72 5.59
C LYS A 402 2.66 -17.45 7.01
N LEU A 403 3.46 -16.77 7.84
CA LEU A 403 3.06 -16.41 9.21
C LEU A 403 1.79 -15.56 9.27
N ILE A 404 1.66 -14.57 8.37
CA ILE A 404 0.45 -13.75 8.25
C ILE A 404 -0.76 -14.62 7.86
N ASN A 405 -0.60 -15.52 6.89
CA ASN A 405 -1.66 -16.43 6.48
C ASN A 405 -2.07 -17.38 7.61
N GLU A 406 -1.12 -17.92 8.38
CA GLU A 406 -1.41 -18.77 9.54
C GLU A 406 -2.21 -18.03 10.61
N ALA A 407 -1.84 -16.77 10.91
CA ALA A 407 -2.59 -15.95 11.84
C ALA A 407 -4.03 -15.69 11.36
N ILE A 408 -4.22 -15.36 10.07
CA ILE A 408 -5.54 -15.20 9.46
C ILE A 408 -6.34 -16.51 9.58
N VAL A 409 -5.73 -17.65 9.28
CA VAL A 409 -6.41 -18.96 9.37
C VAL A 409 -6.89 -19.23 10.80
N ASN A 410 -6.04 -19.01 11.79
CA ASN A 410 -6.38 -19.20 13.20
C ASN A 410 -7.57 -18.33 13.61
N ASP A 411 -7.56 -17.04 13.26
CA ASP A 411 -8.68 -16.12 13.49
C ASP A 411 -10.00 -16.67 12.91
N TRP A 412 -9.98 -17.08 11.64
CA TRP A 412 -11.18 -17.56 10.96
C TRP A 412 -11.65 -18.94 11.42
N MET A 413 -10.76 -19.77 11.97
CA MET A 413 -11.14 -21.04 12.60
C MET A 413 -11.99 -20.84 13.84
N VAL A 414 -11.64 -19.85 14.67
CA VAL A 414 -12.46 -19.46 15.83
C VAL A 414 -13.85 -19.05 15.36
N VAL A 415 -13.94 -18.24 14.29
CA VAL A 415 -15.23 -17.82 13.71
C VAL A 415 -16.03 -19.00 13.17
N LEU A 416 -15.42 -19.92 12.41
CA LEU A 416 -16.11 -21.07 11.84
C LEU A 416 -16.65 -22.03 12.90
N LYS A 417 -15.90 -22.24 13.99
CA LYS A 417 -16.31 -23.10 15.09
C LYS A 417 -17.67 -22.69 15.66
N ASP A 418 -17.91 -21.38 15.73
CA ASP A 418 -19.14 -20.81 16.26
C ASP A 418 -20.21 -20.59 15.17
N ARG A 419 -19.91 -20.96 13.91
CA ARG A 419 -20.78 -20.88 12.72
C ARG A 419 -20.86 -22.22 11.95
N PRO A 420 -21.40 -23.29 12.57
CA PRO A 420 -21.40 -24.62 11.96
C PRO A 420 -22.25 -24.71 10.68
N ARG A 421 -23.27 -23.86 10.51
CA ARG A 421 -24.10 -23.86 9.29
C ARG A 421 -23.31 -23.36 8.09
N GLU A 422 -22.58 -22.27 8.26
CA GLU A 422 -21.70 -21.67 7.26
C GLU A 422 -20.53 -22.60 6.94
N MET A 423 -19.91 -23.21 7.96
CA MET A 423 -18.88 -24.25 7.76
C MET A 423 -19.40 -25.41 6.90
N MET A 424 -20.58 -25.96 7.21
CA MET A 424 -21.18 -27.06 6.44
C MET A 424 -21.56 -26.66 5.01
N ARG A 425 -21.89 -25.39 4.76
CA ARG A 425 -22.14 -24.86 3.42
C ARG A 425 -20.84 -24.80 2.62
N LEU A 426 -19.79 -24.23 3.20
CA LEU A 426 -18.47 -24.12 2.58
C LEU A 426 -17.84 -25.48 2.32
N LEU A 427 -17.99 -26.45 3.22
CA LEU A 427 -17.53 -27.83 3.02
C LEU A 427 -18.25 -28.52 1.86
N ARG A 428 -19.56 -28.31 1.73
CA ARG A 428 -20.32 -28.85 0.59
C ARG A 428 -19.86 -28.26 -0.73
N GLU A 429 -19.62 -26.95 -0.74
CA GLU A 429 -19.05 -26.26 -1.90
C GLU A 429 -17.67 -26.83 -2.24
N TYR A 430 -16.76 -26.93 -1.26
CA TYR A 430 -15.44 -27.54 -1.44
C TYR A 430 -15.49 -28.94 -2.04
N ARG A 431 -16.32 -29.82 -1.45
CA ARG A 431 -16.45 -31.23 -1.88
C ARG A 431 -17.05 -31.38 -3.28
N ALA A 432 -17.81 -30.40 -3.77
CA ALA A 432 -18.29 -30.40 -5.15
C ALA A 432 -17.15 -30.34 -6.18
N TYR A 433 -16.01 -29.73 -5.82
CA TYR A 433 -14.82 -29.64 -6.68
C TYR A 433 -13.87 -30.82 -6.53
N VAL A 434 -14.04 -31.65 -5.49
CA VAL A 434 -13.12 -32.74 -5.18
C VAL A 434 -13.88 -34.05 -4.86
N PRO A 435 -14.57 -34.69 -5.82
CA PRO A 435 -15.32 -35.91 -5.56
C PRO A 435 -14.44 -37.15 -5.72
N GLY A 436 -14.52 -38.10 -4.79
CA GLY A 436 -13.92 -39.43 -5.00
C GLY A 436 -13.41 -40.12 -3.73
N THR A 437 -12.59 -41.14 -3.94
CA THR A 437 -11.86 -41.84 -2.87
C THR A 437 -10.82 -40.92 -2.23
N LEU A 438 -10.36 -41.22 -1.00
CA LEU A 438 -9.37 -40.42 -0.29
C LEU A 438 -8.11 -40.10 -1.14
N LYS A 439 -7.61 -41.10 -1.89
CA LYS A 439 -6.48 -40.93 -2.83
C LYS A 439 -6.79 -39.98 -3.98
N ALA A 440 -7.95 -40.14 -4.62
CA ALA A 440 -8.37 -39.26 -5.73
C ALA A 440 -8.62 -37.83 -5.24
N GLN A 441 -9.19 -37.69 -4.04
CA GLN A 441 -9.40 -36.39 -3.43
C GLN A 441 -8.07 -35.65 -3.21
N ARG A 442 -7.10 -36.31 -2.59
CA ARG A 442 -5.77 -35.73 -2.34
C ARG A 442 -5.05 -35.35 -3.64
N ALA A 443 -5.15 -36.17 -4.68
CA ALA A 443 -4.54 -35.85 -5.97
C ALA A 443 -5.17 -34.63 -6.66
N LEU A 444 -6.50 -34.49 -6.60
CA LEU A 444 -7.19 -33.29 -7.09
C LEU A 444 -6.83 -32.05 -6.27
N GLU A 445 -6.71 -32.16 -4.94
CA GLU A 445 -6.26 -31.06 -4.07
C GLU A 445 -4.89 -30.53 -4.54
N ILE A 446 -3.92 -31.42 -4.78
CA ILE A 446 -2.58 -31.07 -5.28
C ILE A 446 -2.66 -30.39 -6.65
N LEU A 447 -3.49 -30.91 -7.56
CA LEU A 447 -3.63 -30.31 -8.89
C LEU A 447 -4.22 -28.90 -8.83
N HIS A 448 -5.25 -28.69 -8.00
CA HIS A 448 -5.86 -27.38 -7.81
C HIS A 448 -4.90 -26.37 -7.21
N ASP A 449 -4.02 -26.79 -6.30
CA ASP A 449 -2.99 -25.93 -5.71
C ASP A 449 -1.95 -25.50 -6.74
N LEU A 450 -1.43 -26.46 -7.53
CA LEU A 450 -0.49 -26.17 -8.61
C LEU A 450 -1.09 -25.26 -9.66
N ALA A 451 -2.35 -25.51 -10.04
CA ALA A 451 -3.07 -24.65 -10.97
C ALA A 451 -3.33 -23.25 -10.38
N SER A 452 -3.42 -23.11 -9.06
CA SER A 452 -3.68 -21.83 -8.40
C SER A 452 -2.47 -20.89 -8.36
N VAL A 453 -1.25 -21.45 -8.40
CA VAL A 453 -0.01 -20.66 -8.51
C VAL A 453 0.44 -20.44 -9.96
N SER A 454 -0.15 -21.16 -10.92
CA SER A 454 0.14 -21.03 -12.35
C SER A 454 -0.63 -19.86 -13.01
N PRO A 455 0.03 -18.95 -13.76
CA PRO A 455 -0.64 -17.81 -14.41
C PRO A 455 -1.77 -18.21 -15.37
N SER A 456 -1.60 -19.26 -16.17
CA SER A 456 -2.63 -19.77 -17.09
C SER A 456 -3.59 -20.76 -16.43
N GLY A 457 -3.31 -21.17 -15.20
CA GLY A 457 -3.99 -22.29 -14.54
C GLY A 457 -3.62 -23.66 -15.11
N GLU A 458 -2.61 -23.73 -15.98
CA GLU A 458 -2.12 -24.97 -16.59
C GLU A 458 -0.92 -25.49 -15.80
N VAL A 459 -0.86 -26.81 -15.63
CA VAL A 459 0.18 -27.54 -14.92
C VAL A 459 0.77 -28.56 -15.90
N THR A 460 2.08 -28.79 -15.92
CA THR A 460 2.61 -29.88 -16.76
C THR A 460 2.30 -31.24 -16.14
N LYS A 461 2.09 -32.27 -16.96
CA LYS A 461 1.90 -33.64 -16.46
C LYS A 461 3.08 -34.06 -15.58
N GLU A 462 4.30 -33.71 -15.96
CA GLU A 462 5.51 -34.03 -15.19
C GLU A 462 5.56 -33.32 -13.83
N GLU A 463 5.11 -32.06 -13.77
CA GLU A 463 5.04 -31.30 -12.53
C GLU A 463 4.01 -31.90 -11.59
N PHE A 464 2.83 -32.24 -12.11
CA PHE A 464 1.77 -32.87 -11.31
C PHE A 464 2.22 -34.23 -10.76
N ILE A 465 2.76 -35.10 -11.61
CA ILE A 465 3.27 -36.43 -11.20
C ILE A 465 4.36 -36.28 -10.14
N ARG A 466 5.30 -35.34 -10.32
CA ARG A 466 6.37 -35.10 -9.36
C ARG A 466 5.83 -34.70 -7.99
N GLU A 467 4.81 -33.83 -7.93
CA GLU A 467 4.22 -33.43 -6.66
C GLU A 467 3.39 -34.55 -6.02
N LEU A 468 2.70 -35.38 -6.80
CA LEU A 468 2.05 -36.60 -6.27
C LEU A 468 3.07 -37.54 -5.64
N VAL A 469 4.21 -37.78 -6.30
CA VAL A 469 5.27 -38.65 -5.76
C VAL A 469 5.85 -38.06 -4.47
N LYS A 470 6.08 -36.74 -4.40
CA LYS A 470 6.50 -36.07 -3.16
C LYS A 470 5.47 -36.17 -2.04
N ASP A 471 4.19 -36.28 -2.37
CA ASP A 471 3.10 -36.49 -1.41
C ASP A 471 2.92 -37.96 -1.01
N GLY A 472 3.77 -38.87 -1.50
CA GLY A 472 3.81 -40.28 -1.10
C GLY A 472 3.11 -41.24 -2.05
N PHE A 473 2.68 -40.79 -3.24
CA PHE A 473 2.14 -41.69 -4.27
C PHE A 473 3.27 -42.47 -4.94
N GLN A 474 3.02 -43.74 -5.28
CA GLN A 474 3.89 -44.45 -6.21
C GLN A 474 3.76 -43.82 -7.61
N ARG A 475 4.83 -43.86 -8.40
CA ARG A 475 4.85 -43.22 -9.72
C ARG A 475 3.81 -43.81 -10.67
N GLU A 476 3.60 -45.13 -10.59
CA GLU A 476 2.60 -45.86 -11.37
C GLU A 476 1.18 -45.42 -10.99
N ASP A 477 0.85 -45.40 -9.69
CA ASP A 477 -0.42 -44.87 -9.16
C ASP A 477 -0.68 -43.42 -9.63
N ALA A 478 0.36 -42.57 -9.62
CA ALA A 478 0.25 -41.16 -10.02
C ALA A 478 -0.09 -41.00 -11.51
N LEU A 479 0.51 -41.84 -12.37
CA LEU A 479 0.19 -41.89 -13.80
C LEU A 479 -1.25 -42.37 -14.02
N GLU A 480 -1.64 -43.47 -13.36
CA GLU A 480 -2.99 -44.03 -13.48
C GLU A 480 -4.06 -43.03 -13.05
N ILE A 481 -3.86 -42.35 -11.91
CA ILE A 481 -4.76 -41.30 -11.42
C ILE A 481 -4.88 -40.14 -12.41
N THR A 482 -3.76 -39.71 -13.01
CA THR A 482 -3.75 -38.60 -13.96
C THR A 482 -4.59 -38.93 -15.20
N GLU A 483 -4.38 -40.11 -15.78
CA GLU A 483 -5.16 -40.59 -16.93
C GLU A 483 -6.64 -40.80 -16.57
N LYS A 484 -6.92 -41.30 -15.36
CA LYS A 484 -8.29 -41.43 -14.85
C LYS A 484 -8.99 -40.09 -14.75
N PHE A 485 -8.33 -39.03 -14.28
CA PHE A 485 -8.91 -37.69 -14.20
C PHE A 485 -9.21 -37.08 -15.57
N ILE A 486 -8.35 -37.34 -16.56
CA ILE A 486 -8.60 -36.92 -17.95
C ILE A 486 -9.81 -37.68 -18.50
N ALA A 487 -9.85 -39.01 -18.35
CA ALA A 487 -10.92 -39.85 -18.87
C ALA A 487 -12.30 -39.56 -18.22
N THR A 488 -12.31 -39.17 -16.94
CA THR A 488 -13.53 -38.87 -16.18
C THR A 488 -13.97 -37.41 -16.27
N GLY A 489 -13.18 -36.55 -16.94
CA GLY A 489 -13.55 -35.15 -17.16
C GLY A 489 -13.38 -34.25 -15.93
N TYR A 490 -12.52 -34.62 -14.97
CA TYR A 490 -12.09 -33.70 -13.92
C TYR A 490 -10.99 -32.75 -14.40
N VAL A 491 -10.27 -33.15 -15.44
CA VAL A 491 -9.12 -32.45 -15.99
C VAL A 491 -9.20 -32.50 -17.50
N TYR A 492 -8.83 -31.42 -18.18
CA TYR A 492 -8.66 -31.42 -19.64
C TYR A 492 -7.23 -31.06 -20.04
N GLU A 493 -6.85 -31.48 -21.23
CA GLU A 493 -5.52 -31.28 -21.80
C GLU A 493 -5.59 -30.19 -22.90
N PRO A 494 -5.41 -28.90 -22.56
CA PRO A 494 -5.44 -27.82 -23.57
C PRO A 494 -4.35 -27.95 -24.64
N PHE A 495 -3.20 -28.50 -24.27
CA PHE A 495 -2.07 -28.78 -25.16
C PHE A 495 -1.40 -30.08 -24.72
N PRO A 496 -0.78 -30.85 -25.64
CA PRO A 496 -0.05 -32.06 -25.27
C PRO A 496 0.94 -31.83 -24.12
N GLY A 497 0.80 -32.60 -23.03
CA GLY A 497 1.62 -32.51 -21.82
C GLY A 497 1.20 -31.44 -20.81
N LYS A 498 0.16 -30.64 -21.10
CA LYS A 498 -0.37 -29.60 -20.20
C LYS A 498 -1.78 -29.97 -19.75
N ILE A 499 -1.99 -30.02 -18.45
CA ILE A 499 -3.30 -30.35 -17.85
C ILE A 499 -3.86 -29.15 -17.11
N ARG A 500 -5.20 -29.04 -17.08
CA ARG A 500 -5.91 -27.98 -16.36
C ARG A 500 -7.16 -28.55 -15.68
N PRO A 501 -7.37 -28.28 -14.37
CA PRO A 501 -8.57 -28.74 -13.69
C PRO A 501 -9.83 -28.05 -14.24
N ILE A 502 -10.90 -28.83 -14.40
CA ILE A 502 -12.23 -28.34 -14.79
C ILE A 502 -12.91 -27.76 -13.54
N ARG A 503 -13.62 -26.65 -13.71
CA ARG A 503 -14.25 -25.90 -12.61
C ARG A 503 -15.74 -26.16 -12.51
#